data_AF-A0A8T7AID5-F1
#
_entry.id   AF-A0A8T7AID5-F1
#
_cell.length_a   1.000
_cell.length_b   1.000
_cell.length_c   1.000
_cell.angle_alpha   90.00
_cell.angle_beta   90.00
_cell.angle_gamma   90.00
#
_symmetry.space_group_name_H-M   'P 1'
#
loop_
_entity.id
_entity.type
_entity.pdbx_description
1 polymer ?
#
loop_
_entity_poly.entity_id
_entity_poly.type
_entity_poly.pdbx_seq_one_letter_code
_entity_poly.pdbx_strand_id
1 'polypeptide(L)'
;MLFNTMLNIRRYSDKGTLHACRETKRQATRLTALLDQLRRRILASIALMAWFFPTLILAQQNLFDPEDPLASFEAMAEYLARDGGLWLADNPGYDGTQSSPASFGLQFERDVSGLFLELQIVVNFVDRAVVSSRGHWAWHPARNVLTHVMIDRGGGLTEATATFPDASRFVTVGTRFSRGDTTEHRDDNLIVGPDLHRNETFSRAGDEWKSGGIYEWRRVRTDR
;
A
#
# COMPACT_ATOMS: atom_id res chain seq x y z
N MET A 1 9.33 -3.36 -5.27
CA MET A 1 9.30 -3.07 -3.82
C MET A 1 9.70 -4.25 -2.91
N LEU A 2 9.90 -5.47 -3.43
CA LEU A 2 10.08 -6.65 -2.56
C LEU A 2 11.54 -7.08 -2.31
N PHE A 3 12.48 -6.77 -3.20
CA PHE A 3 13.86 -7.28 -3.07
C PHE A 3 14.78 -6.48 -2.15
N ASN A 4 14.65 -5.14 -2.06
CA ASN A 4 15.55 -4.33 -1.21
C ASN A 4 15.18 -4.32 0.29
N THR A 5 14.04 -4.90 0.67
CA THR A 5 13.67 -5.04 2.09
C THR A 5 14.27 -6.32 2.72
N MET A 6 14.99 -7.16 1.95
CA MET A 6 15.41 -8.50 2.39
C MET A 6 16.89 -8.64 2.80
N LEU A 7 17.72 -7.58 2.78
CA LEU A 7 19.17 -7.70 2.98
C LEU A 7 19.75 -6.95 4.20
N ASN A 8 19.09 -6.96 5.35
CA ASN A 8 19.76 -6.53 6.59
C ASN A 8 19.25 -7.20 7.88
N ILE A 9 19.20 -8.54 7.88
CA ILE A 9 19.15 -9.33 9.11
C ILE A 9 20.46 -10.12 9.23
N ARG A 10 21.56 -9.45 9.56
CA ARG A 10 22.69 -10.10 10.23
C ARG A 10 23.59 -9.08 10.92
N ARG A 11 23.90 -9.39 12.18
CA ARG A 11 24.76 -8.68 13.16
C ARG A 11 24.11 -7.55 13.96
N TYR A 12 23.38 -7.97 15.00
CA TYR A 12 23.26 -7.17 16.22
C TYR A 12 24.26 -7.71 17.26
N SER A 13 25.32 -6.95 17.49
CA SER A 13 26.02 -6.90 18.78
C SER A 13 26.38 -5.44 19.01
N ASP A 14 25.72 -4.82 19.98
CA ASP A 14 26.33 -3.93 20.98
C ASP A 14 25.30 -2.97 21.56
N LYS A 15 25.42 -2.77 22.88
CA LYS A 15 24.45 -2.18 23.81
C LYS A 15 23.94 -0.77 23.45
N GLY A 16 24.51 -0.08 22.47
CA GLY A 16 23.99 1.19 21.91
C GLY A 16 22.70 1.03 21.07
N THR A 17 22.46 -0.14 20.48
CA THR A 17 21.29 -0.41 19.63
C THR A 17 19.97 -0.57 20.41
N LEU A 18 20.03 -0.92 21.70
CA LEU A 18 18.85 -1.02 22.57
C LEU A 18 18.26 0.35 22.93
N HIS A 19 19.07 1.40 22.99
CA HIS A 19 18.59 2.76 23.26
C HIS A 19 17.88 3.34 22.03
N ALA A 20 18.50 3.22 20.85
CA ALA A 20 17.91 3.63 19.58
C ALA A 20 16.60 2.87 19.26
N CYS A 21 16.53 1.58 19.60
CA CYS A 21 15.32 0.76 19.48
C CYS A 21 14.19 1.21 20.43
N ARG A 22 14.53 1.66 21.64
CA ARG A 22 13.55 2.22 22.59
C ARG A 22 13.04 3.59 22.15
N GLU A 23 13.87 4.43 21.55
CA GLU A 23 13.47 5.73 21.00
C GLU A 23 12.60 5.60 19.75
N THR A 24 12.95 4.71 18.81
CA THR A 24 12.11 4.42 17.64
C THR A 24 10.78 3.80 18.04
N LYS A 25 10.73 2.92 19.04
CA LYS A 25 9.47 2.41 19.60
C LYS A 25 8.60 3.51 20.21
N ARG A 26 9.21 4.48 20.90
CA ARG A 26 8.50 5.66 21.45
C ARG A 26 7.99 6.60 20.37
N GLN A 27 8.78 6.82 19.30
CA GLN A 27 8.37 7.62 18.15
C GLN A 27 7.23 6.95 17.37
N ALA A 28 7.31 5.64 17.13
CA ALA A 28 6.25 4.87 16.49
C ALA A 28 4.94 4.95 17.28
N THR A 29 5.00 4.82 18.61
CA THR A 29 3.81 4.93 19.50
C THR A 29 3.20 6.34 19.47
N ARG A 30 4.04 7.39 19.44
CA ARG A 30 3.56 8.78 19.31
C ARG A 30 2.91 9.02 17.95
N LEU A 31 3.46 8.45 16.88
CA LEU A 31 2.89 8.55 15.54
C LEU A 31 1.57 7.79 15.42
N THR A 32 1.43 6.61 16.05
CA THR A 32 0.15 5.89 16.11
C THR A 32 -0.91 6.70 16.84
N ALA A 33 -0.54 7.33 17.96
CA ALA A 33 -1.46 8.20 18.71
C ALA A 33 -1.87 9.45 17.90
N LEU A 34 -0.95 10.03 17.11
CA LEU A 34 -1.25 11.15 16.22
C LEU A 34 -2.15 10.73 15.06
N LEU A 35 -1.93 9.56 14.46
CA LEU A 35 -2.79 8.99 13.41
C LEU A 35 -4.20 8.71 13.95
N ASP A 36 -4.33 8.18 15.17
CA ASP A 36 -5.62 7.99 15.83
C ASP A 36 -6.32 9.32 16.14
N GLN A 37 -5.56 10.35 16.52
CA GLN A 37 -6.10 11.68 16.76
C GLN A 37 -6.54 12.36 15.45
N LEU A 38 -5.81 12.15 14.35
CA LEU A 38 -6.17 12.60 13.01
C LEU A 38 -7.43 11.89 12.53
N ARG A 39 -7.50 10.56 12.70
CA ARG A 39 -8.67 9.71 12.40
C ARG A 39 -9.93 10.22 13.10
N ARG A 40 -9.87 10.50 14.40
CA ARG A 40 -11.03 11.02 15.15
C ARG A 40 -11.47 12.40 14.67
N ARG A 41 -10.54 13.29 14.31
CA ARG A 41 -10.86 14.64 13.80
C ARG A 41 -11.47 14.59 12.40
N ILE A 42 -10.97 13.71 11.55
CA ILE A 42 -11.47 13.53 10.19
C ILE A 42 -12.86 12.87 10.20
N LEU A 43 -13.05 11.81 10.99
CA LEU A 43 -14.35 11.15 11.16
C LEU A 43 -15.44 12.09 11.71
N ALA A 44 -15.09 12.99 12.64
CA ALA A 44 -16.03 13.99 13.16
C ALA A 44 -16.47 15.02 12.10
N SER A 45 -15.59 15.35 11.14
CA SER A 45 -15.92 16.24 10.02
C SER A 45 -16.74 15.55 8.92
N ILE A 46 -16.61 14.22 8.77
CA ILE A 46 -17.29 13.42 7.73
C ILE A 46 -18.71 13.03 8.12
N ALA A 47 -19.00 12.85 9.40
CA ALA A 47 -20.37 12.57 9.88
C ALA A 47 -21.39 13.66 9.47
N LEU A 48 -20.91 14.86 9.13
CA LEU A 48 -21.71 15.98 8.60
C LEU A 48 -21.96 15.92 7.08
N MET A 49 -21.21 15.12 6.31
CA MET A 49 -21.30 15.07 4.84
C MET A 49 -21.89 13.77 4.27
N ALA A 50 -21.96 12.69 5.07
CA ALA A 50 -22.46 11.38 4.64
C ALA A 50 -23.99 11.29 4.38
N TRP A 51 -24.73 12.41 4.43
CA TRP A 51 -26.17 12.46 4.16
C TRP A 51 -26.54 12.65 2.68
N PHE A 52 -25.57 12.87 1.77
CA PHE A 52 -25.89 13.35 0.41
C PHE A 52 -25.58 12.42 -0.78
N PHE A 53 -24.98 11.24 -0.60
CA PHE A 53 -24.58 10.42 -1.75
C PHE A 53 -25.16 8.99 -1.73
N PRO A 54 -26.15 8.68 -2.59
CA PRO A 54 -26.51 7.30 -2.86
C PRO A 54 -25.46 6.64 -3.74
N THR A 55 -25.03 5.44 -3.33
CA THR A 55 -24.09 4.55 -4.02
C THR A 55 -24.58 4.17 -5.42
N LEU A 56 -23.82 4.53 -6.46
CA LEU A 56 -24.00 4.06 -7.83
C LEU A 56 -23.06 2.87 -8.10
N ILE A 57 -23.67 1.71 -8.33
CA ILE A 57 -23.03 0.53 -8.91
C ILE A 57 -23.02 0.72 -10.43
N LEU A 58 -21.86 0.68 -11.06
CA LEU A 58 -21.75 0.54 -12.51
C LEU A 58 -20.72 -0.53 -12.88
N ALA A 59 -21.17 -1.45 -13.72
CA ALA A 59 -20.40 -2.55 -14.27
C ALA A 59 -19.63 -2.10 -15.53
N GLN A 60 -18.33 -2.41 -15.52
CA GLN A 60 -17.40 -2.67 -16.65
C GLN A 60 -16.94 -1.57 -17.64
N GLN A 61 -15.60 -1.59 -17.78
CA GLN A 61 -14.70 -1.26 -18.90
C GLN A 61 -14.10 0.14 -19.07
N ASN A 62 -14.51 1.16 -18.33
CA ASN A 62 -13.68 2.35 -18.11
C ASN A 62 -13.69 2.67 -16.62
N LEU A 63 -12.73 2.13 -15.86
CA LEU A 63 -12.79 2.21 -14.40
C LEU A 63 -12.36 3.59 -13.88
N PHE A 64 -11.48 4.28 -14.60
CA PHE A 64 -10.94 5.58 -14.21
C PHE A 64 -11.20 6.64 -15.27
N ASP A 65 -11.51 7.84 -14.79
CA ASP A 65 -11.61 9.06 -15.58
C ASP A 65 -10.46 10.00 -15.16
N PRO A 66 -9.47 10.24 -16.04
CA PRO A 66 -8.37 11.18 -15.76
C PRO A 66 -8.85 12.60 -15.43
N GLU A 67 -10.04 12.98 -15.89
CA GLU A 67 -10.65 14.30 -15.63
C GLU A 67 -11.42 14.35 -14.30
N ASP A 68 -11.77 13.20 -13.72
CA ASP A 68 -12.38 13.05 -12.40
C ASP A 68 -11.59 12.07 -11.51
N PRO A 69 -10.54 12.55 -10.81
CA PRO A 69 -9.70 11.65 -10.06
C PRO A 69 -10.29 11.26 -8.69
N LEU A 70 -11.39 11.91 -8.25
CA LEU A 70 -12.16 11.43 -7.10
C LEU A 70 -12.99 10.20 -7.49
N ALA A 71 -13.73 10.26 -8.59
CA ALA A 71 -14.45 9.10 -9.11
C ALA A 71 -13.48 7.94 -9.41
N SER A 72 -12.31 8.25 -9.98
CA SER A 72 -11.26 7.26 -10.21
C SER A 72 -10.74 6.63 -8.91
N PHE A 73 -10.57 7.41 -7.84
CA PHE A 73 -10.19 6.87 -6.54
C PHE A 73 -11.27 5.92 -5.99
N GLU A 74 -12.54 6.32 -6.05
CA GLU A 74 -13.64 5.49 -5.55
C GLU A 74 -13.73 4.16 -6.32
N ALA A 75 -13.61 4.22 -7.65
CA ALA A 75 -13.63 3.03 -8.49
C ALA A 75 -12.41 2.13 -8.23
N MET A 76 -11.23 2.71 -8.00
CA MET A 76 -10.01 1.97 -7.64
C MET A 76 -10.16 1.30 -6.28
N ALA A 77 -10.66 2.03 -5.28
CA ALA A 77 -10.87 1.53 -3.94
C ALA A 77 -11.91 0.39 -3.91
N GLU A 78 -13.00 0.54 -4.65
CA GLU A 78 -14.02 -0.50 -4.85
C GLU A 78 -13.39 -1.76 -5.47
N TYR A 79 -12.66 -1.60 -6.58
CA TYR A 79 -11.99 -2.72 -7.24
C TYR A 79 -11.00 -3.45 -6.31
N LEU A 80 -10.16 -2.72 -5.59
CA LEU A 80 -9.13 -3.31 -4.74
C LEU A 80 -9.72 -3.98 -3.49
N ALA A 81 -10.76 -3.40 -2.87
CA ALA A 81 -11.35 -3.89 -1.62
C ALA A 81 -12.48 -4.94 -1.81
N ARG A 82 -12.96 -5.16 -3.04
CA ARG A 82 -14.03 -6.14 -3.32
C ARG A 82 -13.69 -7.55 -2.83
N ASP A 83 -14.71 -8.30 -2.43
CA ASP A 83 -14.66 -9.72 -2.03
C ASP A 83 -13.71 -10.00 -0.85
N GLY A 84 -13.60 -9.01 0.05
CA GLY A 84 -12.70 -9.06 1.20
C GLY A 84 -11.30 -8.54 0.90
N GLY A 85 -11.03 -7.99 -0.30
CA GLY A 85 -9.85 -7.19 -0.59
C GLY A 85 -8.51 -7.91 -0.55
N LEU A 86 -8.52 -9.25 -0.56
CA LEU A 86 -7.32 -10.06 -0.50
C LEU A 86 -6.83 -10.43 -1.90
N TRP A 87 -5.56 -10.13 -2.14
CA TRP A 87 -4.85 -10.46 -3.36
C TRP A 87 -3.56 -11.21 -3.03
N LEU A 88 -3.26 -12.27 -3.79
CA LEU A 88 -2.03 -13.05 -3.61
C LEU A 88 -1.20 -13.06 -4.89
N ALA A 89 0.12 -12.99 -4.73
CA ALA A 89 1.08 -13.21 -5.79
C ALA A 89 2.16 -14.17 -5.30
N ASP A 90 2.54 -15.13 -6.14
CA ASP A 90 3.67 -16.01 -5.86
C ASP A 90 4.97 -15.21 -5.83
N ASN A 91 5.93 -15.65 -5.00
CA ASN A 91 7.27 -15.08 -5.03
C ASN A 91 8.11 -15.80 -6.10
N PRO A 92 8.43 -15.17 -7.24
CA PRO A 92 9.26 -15.82 -8.28
C PRO A 92 10.69 -16.14 -7.79
N GLY A 93 11.14 -15.50 -6.71
CA GLY A 93 12.42 -15.77 -6.05
C GLY A 93 12.35 -16.74 -4.88
N TYR A 94 11.25 -17.48 -4.71
CA TYR A 94 11.14 -18.47 -3.64
C TYR A 94 12.13 -19.62 -3.88
N ASP A 95 12.96 -19.90 -2.87
CA ASP A 95 14.06 -20.89 -2.96
C ASP A 95 13.69 -22.26 -2.34
N GLY A 96 12.43 -22.44 -1.93
CA GLY A 96 11.96 -23.66 -1.27
C GLY A 96 12.23 -23.72 0.24
N THR A 97 12.85 -22.70 0.84
CA THR A 97 13.20 -22.70 2.27
C THR A 97 12.21 -21.93 3.12
N GLN A 98 12.10 -22.29 4.42
CA GLN A 98 11.24 -21.57 5.38
C GLN A 98 11.66 -20.12 5.66
N SER A 99 12.89 -19.75 5.28
CA SER A 99 13.40 -18.38 5.40
C SER A 99 13.05 -17.49 4.20
N SER A 100 12.68 -18.07 3.07
CA SER A 100 12.26 -17.33 1.89
C SER A 100 10.74 -17.21 1.86
N PRO A 101 10.19 -16.02 1.54
CA PRO A 101 8.75 -15.88 1.32
C PRO A 101 8.29 -16.79 0.19
N ALA A 102 7.24 -17.57 0.42
CA ALA A 102 6.60 -18.37 -0.62
C ALA A 102 5.68 -17.51 -1.49
N SER A 103 4.98 -16.55 -0.87
CA SER A 103 4.08 -15.63 -1.57
C SER A 103 3.94 -14.31 -0.83
N PHE A 104 3.27 -13.36 -1.47
CA PHE A 104 2.92 -12.06 -0.93
C PHE A 104 1.41 -11.85 -0.98
N GLY A 105 0.90 -11.10 -0.02
CA GLY A 105 -0.50 -10.70 0.06
C GLY A 105 -0.65 -9.19 0.10
N LEU A 106 -1.63 -8.67 -0.64
CA LEU A 106 -2.17 -7.32 -0.45
C LEU A 106 -3.57 -7.47 0.14
N GLN A 107 -3.79 -6.86 1.30
CA GLN A 107 -5.07 -6.84 1.96
C GLN A 107 -5.57 -5.41 1.98
N PHE A 108 -6.65 -5.14 1.25
CA PHE A 108 -7.29 -3.84 1.19
C PHE A 108 -8.55 -3.83 2.05
N GLU A 109 -8.69 -2.77 2.85
CA GLU A 109 -9.88 -2.55 3.66
C GLU A 109 -10.40 -1.14 3.40
N ARG A 110 -11.66 -1.03 3.00
CA ARG A 110 -12.33 0.25 2.80
C ARG A 110 -12.98 0.67 4.12
N ASP A 111 -12.68 1.87 4.58
CA ASP A 111 -13.41 2.43 5.73
C ASP A 111 -14.87 2.75 5.33
N VAL A 112 -15.77 2.70 6.32
CA VAL A 112 -17.21 2.97 6.14
C VAL A 112 -17.46 4.38 5.60
N SER A 113 -16.52 5.31 5.83
CA SER A 113 -16.57 6.67 5.28
C SER A 113 -16.32 6.75 3.77
N GLY A 114 -15.78 5.70 3.13
CA GLY A 114 -15.48 5.65 1.70
C GLY A 114 -14.28 6.49 1.24
N LEU A 115 -13.70 7.30 2.13
CA LEU A 115 -12.65 8.29 1.83
C LEU A 115 -11.22 7.77 2.04
N PHE A 116 -11.09 6.59 2.64
CA PHE A 116 -9.82 5.94 2.91
C PHE A 116 -9.85 4.49 2.45
N LEU A 117 -8.72 4.07 1.89
CA LEU A 117 -8.42 2.68 1.61
C LEU A 117 -7.18 2.30 2.41
N GLU A 118 -7.33 1.42 3.38
CA GLU A 118 -6.20 0.82 4.09
C GLU A 118 -5.60 -0.28 3.21
N LEU A 119 -4.27 -0.35 3.18
CA LEU A 119 -3.50 -1.44 2.60
C LEU A 119 -2.63 -2.07 3.68
N GLN A 120 -2.66 -3.38 3.79
CA GLN A 120 -1.68 -4.18 4.51
C GLN A 120 -0.93 -5.08 3.52
N ILE A 121 0.40 -5.07 3.61
CA ILE A 121 1.23 -5.99 2.84
C ILE A 121 1.62 -7.14 3.76
N VAL A 122 1.22 -8.35 3.38
CA VAL A 122 1.49 -9.59 4.08
C VAL A 122 2.57 -10.35 3.34
N VAL A 123 3.54 -10.88 4.08
CA VAL A 123 4.59 -11.77 3.58
C VAL A 123 4.28 -13.16 4.11
N ASN A 124 4.07 -14.11 3.20
CA ASN A 124 3.73 -15.49 3.56
C ASN A 124 4.98 -16.37 3.42
N PHE A 125 5.40 -16.94 4.54
CA PHE A 125 6.34 -18.05 4.60
C PHE A 125 5.56 -19.36 4.64
N VAL A 126 6.25 -20.48 4.47
CA VAL A 126 5.64 -21.83 4.49
C VAL A 126 4.86 -22.09 5.79
N ASP A 127 5.35 -21.59 6.92
CA ASP A 127 4.85 -21.88 8.27
C ASP A 127 4.14 -20.71 8.95
N ARG A 128 4.20 -19.50 8.37
CA ARG A 128 3.67 -18.28 9.00
C ARG A 128 3.41 -17.16 8.01
N ALA A 129 2.53 -16.25 8.39
CA ALA A 129 2.31 -14.97 7.70
C ALA A 129 2.74 -13.80 8.59
N VAL A 130 3.31 -12.77 7.98
CA VAL A 130 3.79 -11.56 8.68
C VAL A 130 3.32 -10.32 7.95
N VAL A 131 2.64 -9.41 8.65
CA VAL A 131 2.39 -8.05 8.14
C VAL A 131 3.73 -7.31 8.10
N SER A 132 4.17 -6.99 6.88
CA SER A 132 5.43 -6.30 6.59
C SER A 132 5.26 -4.79 6.62
N SER A 133 4.14 -4.30 6.09
CA SER A 133 3.83 -2.88 6.08
C SER A 133 2.32 -2.63 6.12
N ARG A 134 1.95 -1.44 6.57
CA ARG A 134 0.57 -0.94 6.57
C ARG A 134 0.55 0.51 6.15
N GLY A 135 -0.41 0.87 5.32
CA GLY A 135 -0.57 2.22 4.81
C GLY A 135 -2.02 2.60 4.54
N HIS A 136 -2.23 3.88 4.30
CA HIS A 136 -3.53 4.44 3.96
C HIS A 136 -3.43 5.25 2.69
N TRP A 137 -4.41 5.06 1.83
CA TRP A 137 -4.62 5.84 0.62
C TRP A 137 -5.78 6.79 0.90
N ALA A 138 -5.60 8.05 0.55
CA ALA A 138 -6.56 9.12 0.80
C ALA A 138 -6.59 10.12 -0.34
N TRP A 139 -7.78 10.57 -0.70
CA TRP A 139 -7.93 11.66 -1.65
C TRP A 139 -7.51 13.00 -1.04
N HIS A 140 -6.67 13.77 -1.74
CA HIS A 140 -6.28 15.12 -1.32
C HIS A 140 -7.02 16.18 -2.16
N PRO A 141 -8.16 16.73 -1.68
CA PRO A 141 -9.06 17.54 -2.49
C PRO A 141 -8.42 18.81 -3.06
N ALA A 142 -7.58 19.51 -2.28
CA ALA A 142 -6.97 20.76 -2.74
C ALA A 142 -5.85 20.57 -3.79
N ARG A 143 -5.28 19.36 -3.89
CA ARG A 143 -4.20 19.05 -4.82
C ARG A 143 -4.67 18.19 -5.99
N ASN A 144 -5.91 17.71 -5.94
CA ASN A 144 -6.49 16.81 -6.92
C ASN A 144 -5.61 15.56 -7.16
N VAL A 145 -5.02 15.01 -6.09
CA VAL A 145 -4.17 13.81 -6.15
C VAL A 145 -4.55 12.81 -5.07
N LEU A 146 -4.37 11.54 -5.37
CA LEU A 146 -4.45 10.45 -4.39
C LEU A 146 -3.11 10.37 -3.66
N THR A 147 -3.11 10.50 -2.34
CA THR A 147 -1.90 10.31 -1.53
C THR A 147 -1.93 8.96 -0.84
N HIS A 148 -0.78 8.34 -0.69
CA HIS A 148 -0.60 7.10 0.06
C HIS A 148 0.57 7.25 1.01
N VAL A 149 0.35 6.89 2.28
CA VAL A 149 1.39 6.86 3.30
C VAL A 149 1.46 5.48 3.91
N MET A 150 2.66 4.90 3.97
CA MET A 150 2.89 3.54 4.46
C MET A 150 4.04 3.51 5.45
N ILE A 151 3.91 2.67 6.48
CA ILE A 151 4.98 2.39 7.43
C ILE A 151 5.33 0.92 7.32
N ASP A 152 6.62 0.62 7.18
CA ASP A 152 7.13 -0.74 7.22
C ASP A 152 7.57 -1.14 8.65
N ARG A 153 7.58 -2.44 8.92
CA ARG A 153 7.99 -3.01 10.21
C ARG A 153 9.45 -2.72 10.57
N GLY A 154 10.28 -2.35 9.59
CA GLY A 154 11.68 -1.92 9.77
C GLY A 154 11.82 -0.47 10.24
N GLY A 155 10.71 0.28 10.30
CA GLY A 155 10.66 1.70 10.67
C GLY A 155 10.85 2.64 9.47
N GLY A 156 10.78 2.13 8.25
CA GLY A 156 10.75 2.95 7.04
C GLY A 156 9.36 3.55 6.82
N LEU A 157 9.36 4.76 6.27
CA LEU A 157 8.16 5.51 5.88
C LEU A 157 8.16 5.66 4.37
N THR A 158 7.03 5.44 3.72
CA THR A 158 6.83 5.76 2.30
C THR A 158 5.71 6.78 2.18
N GLU A 159 5.96 7.83 1.41
CA GLU A 159 4.94 8.78 0.97
C GLU A 159 4.87 8.73 -0.55
N ALA A 160 3.66 8.57 -1.10
CA ALA A 160 3.44 8.45 -2.52
C ALA A 160 2.20 9.22 -2.97
N THR A 161 2.15 9.52 -4.26
CA THR A 161 0.97 9.99 -4.96
C THR A 161 0.59 9.02 -6.07
N ALA A 162 -0.70 8.85 -6.34
CA ALA A 162 -1.18 8.08 -7.47
C ALA A 162 -1.82 9.00 -8.53
N THR A 163 -1.63 8.64 -9.80
CA THR A 163 -2.30 9.26 -10.95
C THR A 163 -2.98 8.19 -11.80
N PHE A 164 -4.00 8.58 -12.57
CA PHE A 164 -4.81 7.70 -13.40
C PHE A 164 -4.60 8.08 -14.87
N PRO A 165 -3.55 7.58 -15.54
CA PRO A 165 -3.25 7.95 -16.93
C PRO A 165 -4.31 7.45 -17.93
N ASP A 166 -5.02 6.37 -17.61
CA ASP A 166 -6.08 5.79 -18.43
C ASP A 166 -7.05 4.96 -17.58
N ALA A 167 -8.11 4.47 -18.21
CA ALA A 167 -9.22 3.81 -17.54
C ALA A 167 -8.91 2.43 -16.94
N SER A 168 -7.69 1.90 -17.17
CA SER A 168 -7.25 0.58 -16.72
C SER A 168 -6.00 0.63 -15.85
N ARG A 169 -5.44 1.82 -15.61
CA ARG A 169 -4.11 1.97 -15.06
C ARG A 169 -4.06 3.08 -14.02
N PHE A 170 -3.30 2.84 -12.95
CA PHE A 170 -2.87 3.89 -12.05
C PHE A 170 -1.37 3.77 -11.77
N VAL A 171 -0.69 4.91 -11.65
CA VAL A 171 0.74 4.97 -11.40
C VAL A 171 0.97 5.59 -10.05
N THR A 172 1.63 4.88 -9.15
CA THR A 172 2.12 5.45 -7.88
C THR A 172 3.54 5.92 -8.04
N VAL A 173 3.84 7.13 -7.58
CA VAL A 173 5.21 7.65 -7.47
C VAL A 173 5.40 8.13 -6.05
N GLY A 174 6.48 7.72 -5.40
CA GLY A 174 6.71 8.07 -4.01
C GLY A 174 8.16 7.97 -3.59
N THR A 175 8.38 8.36 -2.35
CA THR A 175 9.69 8.36 -1.71
C THR A 175 9.61 7.52 -0.45
N ARG A 176 10.55 6.58 -0.32
CA ARG A 176 10.78 5.81 0.89
C ARG A 176 11.94 6.42 1.67
N PHE A 177 11.72 6.61 2.96
CA PHE A 177 12.69 7.08 3.93
C PHE A 177 13.02 5.92 4.88
N SER A 178 14.28 5.50 4.94
CA SER A 178 14.71 4.39 5.80
C SER A 178 16.13 4.60 6.30
N ARG A 179 16.30 4.73 7.63
CA ARG A 179 17.61 4.70 8.33
C ARG A 179 18.75 5.49 7.63
N GLY A 180 18.48 6.73 7.21
CA GLY A 180 19.46 7.61 6.57
C GLY A 180 19.50 7.53 5.05
N ASP A 181 18.82 6.54 4.46
CA ASP A 181 18.67 6.39 3.01
C ASP A 181 17.31 6.89 2.55
N THR A 182 17.31 7.45 1.34
CA THR A 182 16.10 7.85 0.62
C THR A 182 16.09 7.15 -0.73
N THR A 183 14.98 6.52 -1.07
CA THR A 183 14.81 5.82 -2.34
C THR A 183 13.50 6.25 -2.97
N GLU A 184 13.54 6.63 -4.24
CA GLU A 184 12.33 6.90 -4.99
C GLU A 184 11.77 5.61 -5.57
N HIS A 185 10.45 5.55 -5.65
CA HIS A 185 9.70 4.42 -6.13
C HIS A 185 8.67 4.88 -7.14
N ARG A 186 8.49 4.06 -8.17
CA ARG A 186 7.39 4.19 -9.11
C ARG A 186 6.80 2.82 -9.29
N ASP A 187 5.50 2.67 -9.12
CA ASP A 187 4.81 1.44 -9.42
C ASP A 187 3.71 1.68 -10.44
N ASP A 188 3.72 0.85 -11.46
CA ASP A 188 2.78 0.87 -12.56
C ASP A 188 1.74 -0.22 -12.35
N ASN A 189 0.50 0.18 -12.11
CA ASN A 189 -0.57 -0.72 -11.70
C ASN A 189 -1.60 -0.84 -12.82
N LEU A 190 -1.72 -2.04 -13.37
CA LEU A 190 -2.60 -2.35 -14.49
C LEU A 190 -3.70 -3.32 -14.05
N ILE A 191 -4.95 -2.94 -14.32
CA ILE A 191 -6.12 -3.78 -14.16
C ILE A 191 -6.23 -4.66 -15.41
N VAL A 192 -5.82 -5.92 -15.29
CA VAL A 192 -5.89 -6.89 -16.40
C VAL A 192 -7.28 -7.50 -16.50
N GLY A 193 -7.95 -7.67 -15.37
CA GLY A 193 -9.32 -8.19 -15.30
C GLY A 193 -9.91 -8.05 -13.90
N PRO A 194 -11.15 -8.51 -13.67
CA PRO A 194 -11.84 -8.34 -12.39
C PRO A 194 -11.10 -8.98 -11.20
N ASP A 195 -10.34 -10.05 -11.46
CA ASP A 195 -9.64 -10.86 -10.44
C ASP A 195 -8.13 -10.98 -10.73
N LEU A 196 -7.60 -10.15 -11.64
CA LEU A 196 -6.18 -10.14 -11.99
C LEU A 196 -5.67 -8.70 -12.09
N HIS A 197 -4.73 -8.39 -11.20
CA HIS A 197 -4.03 -7.11 -11.15
C HIS A 197 -2.56 -7.32 -11.43
N ARG A 198 -1.96 -6.49 -12.30
CA ARG A 198 -0.52 -6.55 -12.58
C ARG A 198 0.15 -5.29 -12.04
N ASN A 199 1.29 -5.46 -11.38
CA ASN A 199 2.11 -4.39 -10.89
C ASN A 199 3.53 -4.52 -11.45
N GLU A 200 4.08 -3.46 -12.02
CA GLU A 200 5.51 -3.36 -12.34
C GLU A 200 6.14 -2.28 -11.47
N THR A 201 7.20 -2.65 -10.73
CA THR A 201 7.79 -1.79 -9.71
C THR A 201 9.17 -1.31 -10.14
N PHE A 202 9.47 -0.05 -9.88
CA PHE A 202 10.74 0.59 -10.17
C PHE A 202 11.26 1.29 -8.91
N SER A 203 12.58 1.33 -8.76
CA SER A 203 13.23 2.06 -7.68
C SER A 203 14.45 2.80 -8.18
N ARG A 204 14.73 3.94 -7.56
CA ARG A 204 15.89 4.78 -7.88
C ARG A 204 16.56 5.26 -6.59
N ALA A 205 17.86 4.99 -6.50
CA ALA A 205 18.76 5.59 -5.52
C ALA A 205 19.93 6.19 -6.32
N GLY A 206 19.92 7.51 -6.52
CA GLY A 206 20.78 8.21 -7.48
C GLY A 206 20.04 8.52 -8.79
N ASP A 207 20.73 8.42 -9.93
CA ASP A 207 20.19 8.93 -11.21
C ASP A 207 19.42 7.89 -12.04
N GLU A 208 19.63 6.60 -11.78
CA GLU A 208 19.08 5.52 -12.61
C GLU A 208 17.90 4.79 -11.98
N TRP A 209 16.85 4.59 -12.78
CA TRP A 209 15.72 3.71 -12.43
C TRP A 209 16.08 2.25 -12.67
N LYS A 210 15.84 1.41 -11.66
CA LYS A 210 16.01 -0.04 -11.71
C LYS A 210 14.65 -0.72 -11.58
N SER A 211 14.34 -1.65 -12.49
CA SER A 211 13.16 -2.51 -12.34
C SER A 211 13.33 -3.43 -11.14
N GLY A 212 12.30 -3.50 -10.31
CA GLY A 212 12.20 -4.41 -9.17
C GLY A 212 11.29 -5.60 -9.46
N GLY A 213 10.88 -5.80 -10.72
CA GLY A 213 10.11 -6.96 -11.17
C GLY A 213 8.64 -6.67 -11.50
N ILE A 214 7.97 -7.71 -11.99
CA ILE A 214 6.54 -7.72 -12.32
C ILE A 214 5.85 -8.71 -11.38
N TYR A 215 4.73 -8.28 -10.81
CA TYR A 215 3.88 -9.08 -9.94
C TYR A 215 2.49 -9.22 -10.55
N GLU A 216 2.01 -10.44 -10.64
CA GLU A 216 0.63 -10.76 -10.99
C GLU A 216 -0.12 -11.17 -9.73
N TRP A 217 -1.06 -10.33 -9.33
CA TRP A 217 -1.88 -10.48 -8.15
C TRP A 217 -3.22 -11.08 -8.54
N ARG A 218 -3.55 -12.22 -7.95
CA ARG A 218 -4.82 -12.91 -8.14
C ARG A 218 -5.70 -12.65 -6.93
N ARG A 219 -6.96 -12.27 -7.18
CA ARG A 219 -7.93 -12.07 -6.10
C ARG A 219 -8.24 -13.41 -5.44
N VAL A 220 -8.26 -13.43 -4.12
CA VAL A 220 -8.78 -14.57 -3.34
C VAL A 220 -10.26 -14.34 -3.13
N ARG A 221 -11.09 -15.25 -3.65
CA ARG A 221 -12.52 -15.23 -3.38
C ARG A 221 -12.76 -15.78 -1.99
N THR A 222 -13.45 -15.00 -1.16
CA THR A 222 -14.00 -15.51 0.10
C THR A 222 -15.36 -16.10 -0.24
N ASP A 223 -15.42 -17.41 -0.46
CA ASP A 223 -16.69 -18.11 -0.62
C ASP A 223 -17.49 -17.90 0.67
N ARG A 224 -18.59 -17.15 0.58
CA ARG A 224 -19.58 -16.97 1.66
C ARG A 224 -20.76 -17.89 1.42
#